data_AF-A0A935KEP5-F1
#
_entry.id   AF-A0A935KEP5-F1
#
_cell.length_a   1.000
_cell.length_b   1.000
_cell.length_c   1.000
_cell.angle_alpha   90.00
_cell.angle_beta   90.00
_cell.angle_gamma   90.00
#
_symmetry.space_group_name_H-M   'P 1'
#
loop_
_entity.id
_entity.type
_entity.pdbx_description
1 polymer ?
#
loop_
_entity_poly.entity_id
_entity_poly.type
_entity_poly.pdbx_seq_one_letter_code
_entity_poly.pdbx_strand_id
1 'polypeptide(L)'
;MLKNEKIRNVIFILLGVLLLLIKPHYNGPFLDIIKSYLGNISISFSVYFIISFYSRHWKMNKLITALIALLIVQLFEVLNGFGVMTNVYDNLDLLANLLGILVALSIDLMIKNVFLKSRV
;
A
#
# COMPACT_ATOMS: atom_id res chain seq x y z
N MET A 1 -10.39 -1.28 21.00
CA MET A 1 -10.32 -0.59 19.68
C MET A 1 -9.01 -0.85 18.96
N LEU A 2 -7.84 -0.58 19.57
CA LEU A 2 -6.51 -0.77 18.96
C LEU A 2 -6.18 -2.21 18.50
N LYS A 3 -6.69 -3.24 19.19
CA LYS A 3 -6.48 -4.65 18.81
C LYS A 3 -7.13 -4.97 17.44
N ASN A 4 -8.34 -4.46 17.21
CA ASN A 4 -9.07 -4.69 15.95
C ASN A 4 -8.41 -3.94 14.78
N GLU A 5 -7.89 -2.74 15.01
CA GLU A 5 -7.15 -1.99 13.99
C GLU A 5 -5.84 -2.69 13.60
N LYS A 6 -5.11 -3.27 14.57
CA LYS A 6 -3.90 -4.04 14.28
C LYS A 6 -4.20 -5.27 13.43
N ILE A 7 -5.21 -6.07 13.82
CA ILE A 7 -5.63 -7.25 13.06
C ILE A 7 -6.04 -6.85 11.64
N ARG A 8 -6.87 -5.80 11.51
CA ARG A 8 -7.28 -5.25 10.22
C ARG A 8 -6.09 -4.85 9.35
N ASN A 9 -5.12 -4.11 9.90
CA ASN A 9 -3.94 -3.70 9.14
C ASN A 9 -3.12 -4.92 8.69
N VAL A 10 -2.96 -5.93 9.55
CA VAL A 10 -2.28 -7.19 9.18
C VAL A 10 -3.03 -7.89 8.04
N ILE A 11 -4.35 -7.97 8.10
CA ILE A 11 -5.16 -8.54 7.00
C ILE A 11 -4.89 -7.79 5.69
N PHE A 12 -4.89 -6.45 5.71
CA PHE A 12 -4.60 -5.67 4.50
C PHE A 12 -3.16 -5.84 3.99
N ILE A 13 -2.18 -5.93 4.89
CA ILE A 13 -0.80 -6.26 4.51
C ILE A 13 -0.78 -7.62 3.79
N LEU A 14 -1.42 -8.63 4.36
CA LEU A 14 -1.48 -9.97 3.76
C LEU A 14 -2.23 -9.98 2.43
N LEU A 15 -3.28 -9.16 2.26
CA LEU A 15 -3.97 -9.02 0.99
C LEU A 15 -3.06 -8.45 -0.10
N GLY A 16 -2.27 -7.40 0.21
CA GLY A 16 -1.30 -6.88 -0.74
C GLY A 16 -0.21 -7.89 -1.09
N VAL A 17 0.30 -8.63 -0.10
CA VAL A 17 1.26 -9.73 -0.33
C VAL A 17 0.63 -10.82 -1.21
N LEU A 18 -0.62 -11.19 -0.96
CA LEU A 18 -1.32 -12.20 -1.76
C LEU A 18 -1.45 -11.78 -3.23
N LEU A 19 -1.73 -10.50 -3.51
CA LEU A 19 -1.77 -9.99 -4.88
C LEU A 19 -0.41 -10.12 -5.59
N LEU A 20 0.70 -9.93 -4.88
CA LEU A 20 2.05 -10.16 -5.43
C LEU A 20 2.26 -11.62 -5.81
N LEU A 21 1.79 -12.55 -4.99
CA LEU A 21 1.94 -13.98 -5.22
C LEU A 21 1.05 -14.47 -6.37
N ILE A 22 -0.11 -13.86 -6.58
CA ILE A 22 -1.05 -14.24 -7.65
C ILE A 22 -0.67 -13.60 -9.00
N LYS A 23 -0.08 -12.39 -9.00
CA LYS A 23 0.30 -11.63 -10.20
C LYS A 23 0.99 -12.46 -11.30
N PRO A 24 1.99 -13.34 -11.01
CA PRO A 24 2.66 -14.14 -12.05
C PRO A 24 1.71 -15.10 -12.80
N HIS A 25 0.64 -15.55 -12.13
CA HIS A 25 -0.35 -16.48 -12.67
C HIS A 25 -1.48 -15.78 -13.44
N TYR A 26 -1.48 -14.45 -13.48
CA TYR A 26 -2.48 -13.68 -14.21
C TYR A 26 -2.27 -13.84 -15.73
N ASN A 27 -3.34 -14.22 -16.44
CA ASN A 27 -3.39 -14.38 -17.91
C ASN A 27 -4.63 -13.69 -18.53
N GLY A 28 -5.22 -12.72 -17.83
CA GLY A 28 -6.42 -12.02 -18.26
C GLY A 28 -6.15 -10.78 -19.13
N PRO A 29 -7.17 -9.93 -19.37
CA PRO A 29 -7.03 -8.70 -20.14
C PRO A 29 -6.03 -7.73 -19.49
N PHE A 30 -5.42 -6.85 -20.30
CA PHE A 30 -4.39 -5.90 -19.83
C PHE A 30 -3.18 -6.58 -19.17
N LEU A 31 -2.83 -7.77 -19.65
CA LEU A 31 -1.76 -8.62 -19.11
C LEU A 31 -0.46 -7.85 -18.83
N ASP A 32 0.01 -7.07 -19.80
CA ASP A 32 1.26 -6.32 -19.68
C ASP A 32 1.17 -5.25 -18.59
N ILE A 33 0.06 -4.51 -18.54
CA ILE A 33 -0.17 -3.48 -17.51
C ILE A 33 -0.19 -4.12 -16.11
N ILE A 34 -0.89 -5.25 -15.95
CA ILE A 34 -0.98 -5.94 -14.67
C ILE A 34 0.38 -6.53 -14.29
N LYS A 35 1.09 -7.16 -15.22
CA LYS A 35 2.41 -7.73 -14.98
C LYS A 35 3.51 -6.68 -14.75
N SER A 36 3.33 -5.45 -15.22
CA SER A 36 4.22 -4.34 -14.85
C SER A 36 3.83 -3.76 -13.49
N TYR A 37 2.62 -3.20 -13.36
CA TYR A 37 2.31 -2.23 -12.30
C TYR A 37 1.62 -2.81 -11.06
N LEU A 38 1.00 -3.99 -11.14
CA LEU A 38 0.28 -4.57 -9.99
C LEU A 38 1.22 -4.82 -8.79
N GLY A 39 2.50 -5.05 -9.08
CA GLY A 39 3.54 -5.21 -8.05
C GLY A 39 3.67 -3.97 -7.17
N ASN A 40 3.92 -2.84 -7.82
CA ASN A 40 4.14 -1.55 -7.18
C ASN A 40 2.90 -1.05 -6.45
N ILE A 41 1.71 -1.24 -7.05
CA ILE A 41 0.43 -0.98 -6.39
C ILE A 41 0.30 -1.80 -5.10
N SER A 42 0.58 -3.12 -5.16
CA SER A 42 0.38 -4.04 -4.04
C SER A 42 1.39 -3.83 -2.91
N ILE A 43 2.66 -3.56 -3.23
CA ILE A 43 3.69 -3.22 -2.25
C ILE A 43 3.35 -1.90 -1.57
N SER A 44 3.04 -0.86 -2.34
CA SER A 44 2.68 0.45 -1.81
C SER A 44 1.46 0.39 -0.89
N PHE A 45 0.42 -0.34 -1.31
CA PHE A 45 -0.74 -0.63 -0.49
C PHE A 45 -0.35 -1.25 0.87
N SER A 46 0.53 -2.26 0.84
CA SER A 46 1.00 -2.95 2.05
C SER A 46 1.83 -2.03 2.94
N VAL A 47 2.73 -1.23 2.37
CA VAL A 47 3.58 -0.28 3.11
C VAL A 47 2.72 0.73 3.87
N TYR A 48 1.65 1.26 3.28
CA TYR A 48 0.71 2.13 4.00
C TYR A 48 0.19 1.48 5.30
N PHE A 49 -0.25 0.23 5.23
CA PHE A 49 -0.78 -0.47 6.41
C PHE A 49 0.30 -0.90 7.41
N ILE A 50 1.56 -1.11 6.97
CA ILE A 50 2.72 -1.31 7.85
C ILE A 50 3.00 -0.05 8.67
N ILE A 51 3.07 1.12 8.01
CA ILE A 51 3.29 2.41 8.70
C ILE A 51 2.13 2.71 9.65
N SER A 52 0.89 2.46 9.18
CA SER A 52 -0.33 2.55 9.99
C SER A 52 -0.33 1.57 11.16
N PHE A 53 0.38 0.43 11.09
CA PHE A 53 0.47 -0.54 12.19
C PHE A 53 1.40 -0.07 13.31
N TYR A 54 2.60 0.42 12.97
CA TYR A 54 3.72 0.63 13.89
C TYR A 54 3.57 1.86 14.80
N SER A 55 3.20 3.03 14.27
CA SER A 55 3.31 4.28 15.04
C SER A 55 1.98 4.75 15.64
N ARG A 56 1.93 4.95 16.97
CA ARG A 56 0.78 5.54 17.67
C ARG A 56 0.61 7.04 17.35
N HIS A 57 1.70 7.75 17.07
CA HIS A 57 1.69 9.17 16.72
C HIS A 57 1.29 9.41 15.27
N TRP A 58 1.74 8.57 14.32
CA TRP A 58 1.39 8.75 12.90
C TRP A 58 -0.04 8.30 12.58
N LYS A 59 -0.62 7.41 13.41
CA LYS A 59 -2.04 7.02 13.34
C LYS A 59 -3.03 8.18 13.42
N MET A 60 -2.67 9.27 14.11
CA MET A 60 -3.58 10.40 14.30
C MET A 60 -3.82 11.19 13.01
N ASN A 61 -2.87 11.16 12.07
CA ASN A 61 -3.00 11.83 10.80
C ASN A 61 -2.74 10.85 9.64
N LYS A 62 -3.83 10.41 9.01
CA LYS A 62 -3.81 9.48 7.87
C LYS A 62 -3.05 10.05 6.67
N LEU A 63 -3.05 11.38 6.51
CA LEU A 63 -2.28 12.08 5.50
C LEU A 63 -0.76 11.93 5.76
N ILE A 64 -0.32 12.09 7.01
CA ILE A 64 1.09 11.85 7.37
C ILE A 64 1.49 10.40 7.12
N THR A 65 0.61 9.44 7.48
CA THR A 65 0.85 8.02 7.19
C THR A 65 1.02 7.77 5.68
N ALA A 66 0.16 8.37 4.85
CA ALA A 66 0.25 8.27 3.40
C ALA A 66 1.52 8.91 2.84
N LEU A 67 1.91 10.09 3.33
CA LEU A 67 3.13 10.77 2.89
C LEU A 67 4.40 9.99 3.24
N ILE A 68 4.47 9.41 4.45
CA ILE A 68 5.62 8.57 4.84
C ILE A 68 5.68 7.32 3.97
N ALA A 69 4.55 6.64 3.78
CA ALA A 69 4.48 5.45 2.96
C ALA A 69 4.87 5.75 1.50
N LEU A 70 4.35 6.85 0.94
CA LEU A 70 4.69 7.32 -0.40
C LEU A 70 6.18 7.65 -0.51
N LEU A 71 6.75 8.37 0.45
CA LEU A 71 8.18 8.69 0.45
C LEU A 71 9.04 7.42 0.43
N ILE A 72 8.70 6.41 1.23
CA ILE A 72 9.44 5.14 1.28
C ILE A 72 9.45 4.44 -0.07
N VAL A 73 8.29 4.29 -0.72
CA VAL A 73 8.19 3.55 -1.99
C VAL A 73 8.77 4.34 -3.17
N GLN A 74 8.67 5.67 -3.15
CA GLN A 74 9.30 6.52 -4.16
C GLN A 74 10.83 6.49 -4.02
N LEU A 75 11.36 6.53 -2.80
CA LEU A 75 12.80 6.36 -2.56
C LEU A 75 13.28 4.96 -2.96
N PHE A 76 12.50 3.92 -2.67
CA PHE A 76 12.82 2.57 -3.12
C PHE A 76 12.94 2.51 -4.66
N GLU A 77 12.01 3.14 -5.37
CA GLU A 77 12.00 3.19 -6.84
C GLU A 77 13.23 3.96 -7.38
N VAL A 78 13.41 5.19 -6.91
CA VAL A 78 14.48 6.11 -7.38
C VAL A 78 15.88 5.58 -7.03
N LEU A 79 16.03 4.93 -5.88
CA LEU A 79 17.31 4.39 -5.42
C LEU A 79 17.56 2.95 -5.88
N ASN A 80 16.82 2.47 -6.89
CA ASN A 80 16.97 1.12 -7.43
C ASN A 80 16.96 0.05 -6.31
N GLY A 81 15.87 0.00 -5.55
CA GLY A 81 15.72 -0.92 -4.43
C GLY A 81 16.78 -0.75 -3.33
N PHE A 82 17.28 0.47 -3.14
CA PHE A 82 18.40 0.81 -2.26
C PHE A 82 19.71 0.06 -2.58
N GLY A 83 19.86 -0.44 -3.81
CA GLY A 83 20.97 -1.29 -4.23
C GLY A 83 20.94 -2.72 -3.66
N VAL A 84 19.88 -3.08 -2.92
CA VAL A 84 19.67 -4.44 -2.38
C VAL A 84 18.92 -5.33 -3.37
N MET A 85 18.03 -4.73 -4.17
CA MET A 85 17.25 -5.41 -5.20
C MET A 85 17.48 -4.74 -6.56
N THR A 86 17.50 -5.53 -7.63
CA THR A 86 17.51 -4.98 -9.00
C THR A 86 16.10 -4.53 -9.36
N ASN A 87 15.87 -3.23 -9.29
CA ASN A 87 14.65 -2.57 -9.71
C ASN A 87 14.93 -1.74 -10.97
N VAL A 88 14.12 -1.91 -12.01
CA VAL A 88 14.27 -1.13 -13.24
C VAL A 88 13.42 0.12 -13.08
N TYR A 89 14.07 1.28 -13.05
CA TYR A 89 13.37 2.56 -12.90
C TYR A 89 12.42 2.82 -14.08
N ASP A 90 11.12 2.89 -13.80
CA ASP A 90 10.06 3.35 -14.71
C ASP A 90 9.29 4.53 -14.07
N ASN A 91 9.13 5.63 -14.79
CA ASN A 91 8.34 6.78 -14.32
C ASN A 91 6.88 6.40 -14.01
N LEU A 92 6.34 5.40 -14.71
CA LEU A 92 4.99 4.89 -14.46
C LEU A 92 4.90 4.10 -13.15
N ASP A 93 6.01 3.58 -12.62
CA ASP A 93 6.05 2.93 -11.32
C ASP A 93 5.86 3.90 -10.16
N LEU A 94 6.30 5.16 -10.33
CA LEU A 94 5.99 6.23 -9.38
C LEU A 94 4.47 6.47 -9.28
N LEU A 95 3.76 6.41 -10.42
CA LEU A 95 2.30 6.52 -10.45
C LEU A 95 1.63 5.28 -9.88
N ALA A 96 2.12 4.08 -10.19
CA ALA A 96 1.63 2.82 -9.62
C ALA A 96 1.74 2.83 -8.08
N ASN A 97 2.87 3.33 -7.57
CA ASN A 97 3.09 3.52 -6.14
C ASN A 97 2.09 4.49 -5.52
N LEU A 98 1.90 5.65 -6.16
CA LEU A 98 0.89 6.63 -5.73
C LEU A 98 -0.53 6.02 -5.69
N LEU A 99 -0.91 5.27 -6.72
CA LEU A 99 -2.21 4.59 -6.78
C LEU A 99 -2.39 3.59 -5.64
N GLY A 100 -1.38 2.78 -5.33
CA GLY A 100 -1.42 1.85 -4.20
C GLY A 100 -1.67 2.55 -2.86
N ILE A 101 -1.00 3.69 -2.63
CA ILE A 101 -1.21 4.51 -1.43
C ILE A 101 -2.60 5.13 -1.39
N LEU A 102 -3.09 5.68 -2.51
CA LEU A 102 -4.42 6.30 -2.59
C LEU A 102 -5.54 5.29 -2.32
N VAL A 103 -5.41 4.07 -2.85
CA VAL A 103 -6.36 2.98 -2.57
C VAL A 103 -6.33 2.62 -1.07
N ALA A 104 -5.14 2.45 -0.49
CA ALA A 104 -5.00 2.11 0.92
C ALA A 104 -5.59 3.19 1.85
N LEU A 105 -5.28 4.46 1.57
CA LEU A 105 -5.80 5.61 2.30
C LEU A 105 -7.32 5.69 2.21
N SER A 106 -7.89 5.50 1.01
CA SER A 106 -9.33 5.53 0.79
C SER A 106 -10.05 4.46 1.61
N ILE A 107 -9.54 3.23 1.60
CA ILE A 107 -10.08 2.12 2.41
C ILE A 107 -10.01 2.45 3.91
N ASP A 108 -8.88 2.95 4.39
CA ASP A 108 -8.70 3.26 5.81
C ASP A 108 -9.64 4.39 6.27
N LEU A 109 -9.89 5.39 5.42
CA LEU A 109 -10.85 6.47 5.68
C LEU A 109 -12.31 5.96 5.66
N MET A 110 -12.68 5.16 4.66
CA MET A 110 -14.03 4.60 4.55
C MET A 110 -14.37 3.75 5.77
N ILE A 111 -13.46 2.87 6.19
CA ILE A 111 -13.67 2.02 7.37
C ILE A 111 -13.80 2.87 8.63
N LYS A 112 -12.94 3.89 8.80
CA LYS A 112 -13.03 4.81 9.94
C LYS A 112 -14.40 5.48 10.01
N ASN A 113 -14.92 5.96 8.88
CA ASN A 113 -16.22 6.63 8.81
C ASN A 113 -17.39 5.68 9.12
N VAL A 114 -17.34 4.44 8.64
CA VAL A 114 -18.35 3.42 8.96
C VAL A 114 -18.41 3.14 10.46
N PHE A 115 -17.26 2.99 11.12
CA PHE A 115 -17.19 2.77 12.57
C PHE A 115 -17.64 3.97 13.41
N LEU A 116 -17.46 5.20 12.92
CA LEU A 116 -17.97 6.40 13.59
C LEU A 116 -19.49 6.50 13.48
N LYS A 117 -20.05 6.16 12.30
CA LYS A 117 -21.49 6.19 12.07
C LYS A 117 -22.25 5.13 12.86
N SER A 118 -21.63 3.99 13.20
CA SER A 118 -22.26 2.92 13.98
C SER A 118 -22.26 3.14 15.50
N ARG A 119 -21.73 4.27 15.99
CA ARG A 119 -21.66 4.61 17.43
C ARG A 119 -22.51 5.82 17.82
N VAL A 120 -23.18 6.44 16.85
CA VAL A 120 -24.17 7.50 17.04
C VAL A 120 -25.54 6.85 16.90
#